data_AF-A0A261SGU5-F1
#
_entry.id   AF-A0A261SGU5-F1
#
_cell.length_a   1.000
_cell.length_b   1.000
_cell.length_c   1.000
_cell.angle_alpha   90.00
_cell.angle_beta   90.00
_cell.angle_gamma   90.00
#
_symmetry.space_group_name_H-M   'P 1'
#
loop_
_entity.id
_entity.type
_entity.pdbx_description
1 polymer ?
#
loop_
_entity_poly.entity_id
_entity_poly.type
_entity_poly.pdbx_seq_one_letter_code
_entity_poly.pdbx_strand_id
1 'polypeptide(L)'
;MGAVLLAAWPMLGWGACAPLETPFSQSAAAEGLRAQALSLELPPNETRVLLGQQGERVVAGPALIDVAQEGDLLPRTWTDAVDWSVYGAADAAHAATVLQRDADGRLCRIERFRVALGQRVSDGGFRLAYDAQGRLIAYASYDTARRSNARLAQACLRRDAQGRITAFHGECAETPRLPVYYVRDAQGALERIIDLRAGALGAVVHRYGADGKVAAVYRARPDASQPDHVTAHAVPPNDNDRVLVVAPDAGPALDTEIPDEPWQLVRVPADTVEGDALPSWDPAVHTVLMQGRTDATGKVALAAEQVPAFHQALRDTPGRVFLYISPMARYLPLTALGPDVWRACTDPGNTDPRACG
;
A
#
# COMPACT_ATOMS: atom_id res chain seq x y z
N MET A 1 45.60 -37.31 19.94
CA MET A 1 45.74 -35.83 19.85
C MET A 1 44.89 -35.37 18.68
N GLY A 2 43.68 -34.90 18.95
CA GLY A 2 42.77 -34.35 17.93
C GLY A 2 42.03 -33.18 18.57
N ALA A 3 42.45 -31.97 18.22
CA ALA A 3 41.93 -30.74 18.79
C ALA A 3 40.53 -30.46 18.22
N VAL A 4 39.55 -30.33 19.12
CA VAL A 4 38.21 -29.84 18.81
C VAL A 4 38.30 -28.35 18.56
N LEU A 5 38.13 -27.94 17.30
CA LEU A 5 37.89 -26.55 16.92
C LEU A 5 36.48 -26.17 17.37
N LEU A 6 36.39 -25.54 18.55
CA LEU A 6 35.23 -24.75 18.94
C LEU A 6 35.14 -23.56 17.98
N ALA A 7 34.21 -23.63 17.02
CA ALA A 7 33.83 -22.48 16.23
C ALA A 7 33.23 -21.44 17.18
N ALA A 8 34.03 -20.40 17.47
CA ALA A 8 33.55 -19.20 18.13
C ALA A 8 32.47 -18.58 17.25
N TRP A 9 31.23 -18.65 17.71
CA TRP A 9 30.16 -17.83 17.16
C TRP A 9 30.58 -16.37 17.41
N PRO A 10 30.62 -15.50 16.39
CA PRO A 10 30.76 -14.09 16.67
C PRO A 10 29.56 -13.72 17.53
N MET A 11 29.82 -13.20 18.74
CA MET A 11 28.80 -12.46 19.47
C MET A 11 28.44 -11.28 18.57
N LEU A 12 27.42 -11.46 17.73
CA LEU A 12 26.77 -10.43 16.96
C LEU A 12 26.47 -9.30 17.93
N GLY A 13 27.07 -8.12 17.74
CA GLY A 13 26.79 -6.95 18.56
C GLY A 13 25.28 -6.74 18.59
N TRP A 14 24.69 -6.84 19.79
CA TRP A 14 23.26 -6.67 19.97
C TRP A 14 22.97 -5.21 19.61
N GLY A 15 22.05 -5.01 18.66
CA GLY A 15 21.52 -3.68 18.38
C GLY A 15 21.06 -3.03 19.68
N ALA A 16 21.20 -1.71 19.77
CA ALA A 16 21.07 -0.95 21.02
C ALA A 16 19.67 -1.02 21.70
N CYS A 17 18.68 -1.63 21.04
CA CYS A 17 17.38 -1.96 21.61
C CYS A 17 17.19 -3.48 21.64
N ALA A 18 16.57 -4.03 22.69
CA ALA A 18 16.32 -5.47 22.75
C ALA A 18 15.32 -5.94 21.68
N PRO A 19 15.41 -7.20 21.21
CA PRO A 19 14.54 -7.76 20.18
C PRO A 19 13.03 -7.66 20.49
N LEU A 20 12.17 -7.75 19.47
CA LEU A 20 10.71 -7.65 19.66
C LEU A 20 10.13 -8.81 20.49
N GLU A 21 10.83 -9.93 20.52
CA GLU A 21 10.51 -11.15 21.27
C GLU A 21 10.69 -10.95 22.78
N THR A 22 11.51 -9.96 23.17
CA THR A 22 11.71 -9.61 24.57
C THR A 22 10.38 -9.14 25.17
N PRO A 23 9.91 -9.78 26.28
CA PRO A 23 8.64 -9.41 26.90
C PRO A 23 8.56 -7.93 27.23
N PHE A 24 7.44 -7.29 26.91
CA PHE A 24 7.24 -5.86 27.22
C PHE A 24 7.25 -5.57 28.73
N SER A 25 6.88 -6.57 29.55
CA SER A 25 6.93 -6.52 31.01
C SER A 25 8.34 -6.51 31.59
N GLN A 26 9.38 -6.82 30.80
CA GLN A 26 10.76 -6.69 31.27
C GLN A 26 11.06 -5.20 31.54
N SER A 27 11.80 -4.92 32.62
CA SER A 27 12.14 -3.54 32.99
C SER A 27 13.06 -2.90 31.95
N ALA A 28 12.69 -1.70 31.48
CA ALA A 28 13.53 -0.90 30.58
C ALA A 28 14.90 -0.54 31.21
N ALA A 29 14.98 -0.41 32.54
CA ALA A 29 16.24 -0.15 33.23
C ALA A 29 17.21 -1.35 33.13
N ALA A 30 16.67 -2.58 33.11
CA ALA A 30 17.49 -3.78 32.90
C ALA A 30 18.03 -3.88 31.46
N GLU A 31 17.46 -3.11 30.52
CA GLU A 31 17.94 -2.95 29.15
C GLU A 31 18.92 -1.75 29.02
N GLY A 32 19.25 -1.07 30.12
CA GLY A 32 20.16 0.09 30.10
C GLY A 32 19.59 1.34 29.45
N LEU A 33 18.26 1.42 29.30
CA LEU A 33 17.59 2.53 28.61
C LEU A 33 17.42 3.75 29.50
N ARG A 34 17.49 4.94 28.89
CA ARG A 34 17.25 6.23 29.54
C ARG A 34 15.80 6.65 29.34
N ALA A 35 15.12 6.94 30.45
CA ALA A 35 13.74 7.38 30.45
C ALA A 35 13.63 8.90 30.23
N GLN A 36 12.73 9.30 29.34
CA GLN A 36 12.23 10.67 29.18
C GLN A 36 10.73 10.67 29.46
N ALA A 37 10.36 11.26 30.59
CA ALA A 37 8.97 11.35 31.04
C ALA A 37 8.22 12.47 30.32
N LEU A 38 7.01 12.20 29.84
CA LEU A 38 6.17 13.14 29.11
C LEU A 38 4.81 13.33 29.77
N SER A 39 4.32 14.58 29.79
CA SER A 39 2.94 14.92 30.19
C SER A 39 1.91 14.66 29.08
N LEU A 40 2.37 14.15 27.93
CA LEU A 40 1.55 13.80 26.78
C LEU A 40 0.94 12.40 26.94
N GLU A 41 -0.36 12.29 26.71
CA GLU A 41 -1.04 11.00 26.56
C GLU A 41 -1.05 10.58 25.07
N LEU A 42 -0.62 9.35 24.80
CA LEU A 42 -0.64 8.71 23.48
C LEU A 42 -1.69 7.59 23.43
N PRO A 43 -2.98 7.91 23.19
CA PRO A 43 -4.06 6.93 23.18
C PRO A 43 -3.82 5.81 22.14
N PRO A 44 -4.19 4.54 22.45
CA PRO A 44 -3.89 3.37 21.59
C PRO A 44 -4.55 3.35 20.23
N ASN A 45 -5.70 3.99 20.09
CA ASN A 45 -6.56 3.82 18.92
C ASN A 45 -7.01 5.15 18.33
N GLU A 46 -6.34 6.25 18.70
CA GLU A 46 -6.69 7.58 18.23
C GLU A 46 -5.50 8.23 17.55
N THR A 47 -5.81 9.11 16.62
CA THR A 47 -4.82 9.96 15.97
C THR A 47 -4.71 11.27 16.74
N ARG A 48 -3.48 11.74 16.97
CA ARG A 48 -3.20 13.06 17.53
C ARG A 48 -2.34 13.87 16.59
N VAL A 49 -2.37 15.19 16.75
CA VAL A 49 -1.46 16.09 16.06
C VAL A 49 -0.46 16.62 17.08
N LEU A 50 0.82 16.33 16.84
CA LEU A 50 1.95 16.73 17.66
C LEU A 50 2.76 17.81 16.94
N LEU A 51 3.56 18.55 17.70
CA LEU A 51 4.51 19.52 17.19
C LEU A 51 5.75 18.78 16.68
N GLY A 52 6.14 19.08 15.45
CA GLY A 52 7.35 18.55 14.84
C GLY A 52 8.59 19.39 15.13
N GLN A 53 9.76 18.82 14.84
CA GLN A 53 11.07 19.42 15.09
C GLN A 53 11.32 20.71 14.31
N GLN A 54 10.56 20.96 13.25
CA GLN A 54 10.65 22.17 12.43
C GLN A 54 9.42 23.08 12.63
N GLY A 55 8.63 22.85 13.69
CA GLY A 55 7.40 23.58 13.98
C GLY A 55 6.18 23.14 13.15
N GLU A 56 6.31 22.07 12.38
CA GLU A 56 5.24 21.48 11.58
C GLU A 56 4.24 20.68 12.43
N ARG A 57 3.10 20.34 11.83
CA ARG A 57 2.07 19.48 12.44
C ARG A 57 2.35 18.03 12.05
N VAL A 58 2.71 17.20 13.02
CA VAL A 58 2.95 15.76 12.83
C VAL A 58 1.71 14.97 13.23
N VAL A 59 1.13 14.24 12.30
CA VAL A 59 -0.01 13.34 12.57
C VAL A 59 0.52 12.04 13.19
N ALA A 60 0.35 11.88 14.49
CA ALA A 60 0.72 10.71 15.26
C ALA A 60 -0.48 9.76 15.38
N GLY A 61 -0.46 8.67 14.61
CA GLY A 61 -1.49 7.64 14.62
C GLY A 61 -1.21 6.49 15.59
N PRO A 62 -2.13 5.52 15.67
CA PRO A 62 -1.98 4.32 16.51
C PRO A 62 -0.88 3.36 16.03
N ALA A 63 -0.43 3.47 14.77
CA ALA A 63 0.71 2.74 14.22
C ALA A 63 1.95 3.64 14.17
N LEU A 64 3.13 3.12 14.55
CA LEU A 64 4.39 3.88 14.46
C LEU A 64 4.94 3.92 13.04
N ILE A 65 4.84 2.79 12.33
CA ILE A 65 5.10 2.66 10.90
C ILE A 65 3.74 2.53 10.24
N ASP A 66 3.38 3.49 9.41
CA ASP A 66 2.13 3.48 8.68
C ASP A 66 2.37 3.49 7.17
N VAL A 67 1.52 2.78 6.45
CA VAL A 67 1.46 2.76 4.99
C VAL A 67 0.04 3.10 4.62
N ALA A 68 -0.14 4.14 3.78
CA ALA A 68 -1.47 4.56 3.37
C ALA A 68 -2.27 3.36 2.85
N GLN A 69 -3.59 3.34 3.08
CA GLN A 69 -4.44 2.29 2.49
C GLN A 69 -4.61 2.51 0.99
N GLU A 70 -4.49 3.76 0.54
CA GLU A 70 -4.62 4.19 -0.85
C GLU A 70 -3.63 5.32 -1.17
N GLY A 71 -3.30 5.50 -2.45
CA GLY A 71 -2.43 6.58 -2.91
C GLY A 71 -0.94 6.27 -2.75
N ASP A 72 -0.20 7.14 -2.05
CA ASP A 72 1.22 6.95 -1.78
C ASP A 72 1.43 5.92 -0.66
N LEU A 73 1.82 4.72 -1.09
CA LEU A 73 2.04 3.56 -0.23
C LEU A 73 3.44 3.53 0.41
N LEU A 74 4.22 4.61 0.32
CA LEU A 74 5.50 4.68 1.01
C LEU A 74 5.31 4.68 2.55
N PRO A 75 6.15 3.93 3.28
CA PRO A 75 6.03 3.83 4.73
C PRO A 75 6.46 5.15 5.37
N ARG A 76 5.67 5.59 6.34
CA ARG A 76 5.88 6.81 7.11
C ARG A 76 6.07 6.47 8.58
N THR A 77 7.02 7.15 9.21
CA THR A 77 7.25 7.08 10.65
C THR A 77 7.11 8.46 11.26
N TRP A 78 6.23 8.61 12.23
CA TRP A 78 5.97 9.92 12.83
C TRP A 78 6.88 10.20 14.04
N THR A 79 7.40 9.17 14.72
CA THR A 79 8.14 9.31 15.98
C THR A 79 9.42 10.11 15.86
N ASP A 80 10.07 10.07 14.71
CA ASP A 80 11.33 10.77 14.45
C ASP A 80 11.11 12.23 14.01
N ALA A 81 9.89 12.58 13.59
CA ALA A 81 9.54 13.94 13.19
C ALA A 81 9.08 14.80 14.38
N VAL A 82 8.58 14.18 15.45
CA VAL A 82 8.07 14.89 16.63
C VAL A 82 9.19 15.57 17.40
N ASP A 83 8.94 16.81 17.83
CA ASP A 83 9.75 17.47 18.87
C ASP A 83 9.27 16.99 20.24
N TRP A 84 10.02 16.07 20.84
CA TRP A 84 9.67 15.51 22.14
C TRP A 84 9.99 16.45 23.32
N SER A 85 10.80 17.49 23.09
CA SER A 85 11.26 18.38 24.16
C SER A 85 10.12 19.22 24.76
N VAL A 86 9.14 19.59 23.94
CA VAL A 86 7.99 20.42 24.36
C VAL A 86 6.97 19.67 25.23
N TYR A 87 7.08 18.34 25.33
CA TYR A 87 6.15 17.49 26.07
C TYR A 87 6.70 16.97 27.40
N GLY A 88 7.88 17.44 27.81
CA GLY A 88 8.53 16.99 29.04
C GLY A 88 7.63 17.13 30.27
N ALA A 89 7.57 16.08 31.09
CA ALA A 89 6.85 16.11 32.35
C ALA A 89 7.69 16.81 33.43
N ALA A 90 7.07 17.74 34.17
CA ALA A 90 7.69 18.34 35.35
C ALA A 90 7.83 17.33 36.51
N ASP A 91 6.89 16.38 36.60
CA ASP A 91 6.90 15.29 37.57
C ASP A 91 6.83 13.93 36.84
N ALA A 92 7.94 13.20 36.89
CA ALA A 92 8.06 11.88 36.27
C ALA A 92 7.15 10.82 36.92
N ALA A 93 6.68 11.02 38.15
CA ALA A 93 5.77 10.09 38.82
C ALA A 93 4.38 10.08 38.16
N HIS A 94 3.94 11.21 37.62
CA HIS A 94 2.62 11.40 37.00
C HIS A 94 2.65 11.43 35.47
N ALA A 95 3.78 11.13 34.84
CA ALA A 95 3.90 11.10 33.39
C ALA A 95 2.96 10.05 32.76
N ALA A 96 2.21 10.48 31.74
CA ALA A 96 1.28 9.63 30.98
C ALA A 96 2.02 8.77 29.94
N THR A 97 3.15 9.25 29.45
CA THR A 97 4.01 8.53 28.51
C THR A 97 5.47 8.62 28.96
N VAL A 98 6.23 7.55 28.78
CA VAL A 98 7.68 7.54 28.97
C VAL A 98 8.34 7.02 27.70
N LEU A 99 9.22 7.81 27.11
CA LEU A 99 10.09 7.36 26.03
C LEU A 99 11.34 6.73 26.64
N GLN A 100 11.71 5.54 26.18
CA GLN A 100 12.91 4.84 26.60
C GLN A 100 13.90 4.82 25.44
N ARG A 101 15.05 5.46 25.63
CA ARG A 101 16.07 5.62 24.60
C ARG A 101 17.36 4.88 24.95
N ASP A 102 18.06 4.41 23.93
CA ASP A 102 19.39 3.84 24.12
C ASP A 102 20.43 4.93 24.45
N ALA A 103 21.71 4.53 24.54
CA ALA A 103 22.80 5.45 24.81
C ALA A 103 23.05 6.48 23.68
N ASP A 104 22.69 6.15 22.45
CA ASP A 104 22.84 6.99 21.27
C ASP A 104 21.63 7.93 21.05
N GLY A 105 20.58 7.77 21.86
CA GLY A 105 19.33 8.54 21.78
C GLY A 105 18.25 7.92 20.88
N ARG A 106 18.44 6.70 20.34
CA ARG A 106 17.41 6.02 19.54
C ARG A 106 16.25 5.59 20.43
N LEU A 107 15.03 5.68 19.91
CA LEU A 107 13.82 5.34 20.66
C LEU A 107 13.59 3.82 20.66
N CYS A 108 13.83 3.15 21.79
CA CYS A 108 13.64 1.70 21.89
C CYS A 108 12.24 1.31 22.35
N ARG A 109 11.64 2.10 23.25
CA ARG A 109 10.30 1.82 23.78
C ARG A 109 9.52 3.11 24.00
N ILE A 110 8.21 3.01 23.84
CA ILE A 110 7.25 4.00 24.32
C ILE A 110 6.40 3.26 25.35
N GLU A 111 6.45 3.69 26.60
CA GLU A 111 5.60 3.16 27.65
C GLU A 111 4.47 4.13 27.93
N ARG A 112 3.27 3.59 28.06
CA ARG A 112 2.08 4.38 28.36
C ARG A 112 1.56 3.98 29.71
N PHE A 113 1.05 4.98 30.39
CA PHE A 113 0.52 4.84 31.72
C PHE A 113 -0.82 5.55 31.81
N ARG A 114 -1.71 4.97 32.59
CA ARG A 114 -2.95 5.61 33.02
C ARG A 114 -2.98 5.68 34.53
N VAL A 115 -3.82 6.57 35.05
CA VAL A 115 -4.11 6.62 36.49
C VAL A 115 -5.33 5.74 36.76
N ALA A 116 -5.15 4.72 37.59
CA ALA A 116 -6.22 3.86 38.08
C ALA A 116 -6.17 3.84 39.60
N LEU A 117 -7.27 4.17 40.28
CA LEU A 117 -7.36 4.22 41.75
C LEU A 117 -6.26 5.11 42.38
N GLY A 118 -5.93 6.23 41.73
CA GLY A 118 -4.88 7.15 42.19
C GLY A 118 -3.44 6.62 42.04
N GLN A 119 -3.25 5.45 41.41
CA GLN A 119 -1.94 4.86 41.14
C GLN A 119 -1.65 4.88 39.64
N ARG A 120 -0.37 5.09 39.30
CA ARG A 120 0.09 4.93 37.93
C ARG A 120 0.20 3.45 37.59
N VAL A 121 -0.54 3.02 36.58
CA VAL A 121 -0.49 1.64 36.07
C VAL A 121 -0.11 1.64 34.60
N SER A 122 0.67 0.64 34.19
CA SER A 122 1.04 0.46 32.78
C SER A 122 -0.21 0.20 31.94
N ASP A 123 -0.29 0.87 30.79
CA ASP A 123 -1.36 0.80 29.79
C ASP A 123 -0.82 0.31 28.42
N GLY A 124 0.35 -0.33 28.43
CA GLY A 124 1.02 -0.86 27.26
C GLY A 124 1.92 0.16 26.57
N GLY A 125 2.01 0.09 25.24
CA GLY A 125 2.90 0.94 24.47
C GLY A 125 3.56 0.21 23.30
N PHE A 126 4.78 0.60 22.97
CA PHE A 126 5.49 0.14 21.78
C PHE A 126 6.91 -0.31 22.11
N ARG A 127 7.38 -1.37 21.44
CA ARG A 127 8.79 -1.75 21.34
C ARG A 127 9.23 -1.60 19.90
N LEU A 128 10.41 -1.02 19.69
CA LEU A 128 10.99 -0.77 18.38
C LEU A 128 12.25 -1.63 18.21
N ALA A 129 12.48 -2.14 17.01
CA ALA A 129 13.64 -2.92 16.65
C ALA A 129 14.38 -2.30 15.48
N TYR A 130 15.71 -2.34 15.55
CA TYR A 130 16.62 -1.70 14.62
C TYR A 130 17.58 -2.73 14.03
N ASP A 131 18.04 -2.50 12.81
CA ASP A 131 19.13 -3.30 12.23
C ASP A 131 20.49 -2.90 12.81
N ALA A 132 21.55 -3.61 12.39
CA ALA A 132 22.92 -3.34 12.82
C ALA A 132 23.43 -1.95 12.40
N GLN A 133 22.77 -1.27 11.46
CA GLN A 133 23.07 0.09 11.04
C GLN A 133 22.23 1.14 11.81
N GLY A 134 21.42 0.70 12.78
CA GLY A 134 20.59 1.58 13.60
C GLY A 134 19.35 2.11 12.88
N ARG A 135 18.88 1.44 11.82
CA ARG A 135 17.67 1.83 11.08
C ARG A 135 16.47 1.03 11.58
N LEU A 136 15.32 1.68 11.72
CA LEU A 136 14.09 1.01 12.15
C LEU A 136 13.70 -0.08 11.15
N ILE A 137 13.53 -1.30 11.66
CA ILE A 137 13.10 -2.47 10.89
C ILE A 137 11.79 -3.07 11.38
N ALA A 138 11.37 -2.79 12.61
CA ALA A 138 10.07 -3.26 13.08
C ALA A 138 9.59 -2.51 14.33
N TYR A 139 8.29 -2.61 14.59
CA TYR A 139 7.72 -2.31 15.90
C TYR A 139 6.69 -3.37 16.31
N ALA A 140 6.45 -3.46 17.61
CA ALA A 140 5.35 -4.20 18.20
C ALA A 140 4.59 -3.30 19.18
N SER A 141 3.26 -3.26 19.10
CA SER A 141 2.41 -2.59 20.07
C SER A 141 1.84 -3.59 21.09
N TYR A 142 1.63 -3.10 22.31
CA TYR A 142 1.19 -3.89 23.44
C TYR A 142 0.08 -3.14 24.19
N ASP A 143 -0.83 -3.90 24.78
CA ASP A 143 -1.86 -3.42 25.71
C ASP A 143 -1.86 -4.33 26.93
N THR A 144 -1.58 -3.73 28.08
CA THR A 144 -1.48 -4.39 29.38
C THR A 144 -2.82 -4.52 30.09
N ALA A 145 -3.89 -3.86 29.61
CA ALA A 145 -5.25 -4.05 30.13
C ALA A 145 -5.81 -5.44 29.79
N ARG A 146 -5.30 -6.08 28.72
CA ARG A 146 -5.57 -7.48 28.41
C ARG A 146 -4.63 -8.36 29.22
N ARG A 147 -5.16 -9.34 29.96
CA ARG A 147 -4.48 -10.21 30.97
C ARG A 147 -3.22 -10.96 30.49
N SER A 148 -2.79 -10.82 29.24
CA SER A 148 -1.73 -11.61 28.62
C SER A 148 -0.48 -10.82 28.18
N ASN A 149 -0.40 -9.48 28.37
CA ASN A 149 0.66 -8.66 27.74
C ASN A 149 0.82 -8.96 26.24
N ALA A 150 -0.28 -9.37 25.59
CA ALA A 150 -0.23 -9.85 24.22
C ALA A 150 0.08 -8.69 23.28
N ARG A 151 0.95 -8.99 22.30
CA ARG A 151 1.22 -8.13 21.16
C ARG A 151 -0.10 -7.86 20.43
N LEU A 152 -0.47 -6.59 20.28
CA LEU A 152 -1.71 -6.17 19.62
C LEU A 152 -1.54 -6.07 18.10
N ALA A 153 -0.48 -5.40 17.70
CA ALA A 153 -0.11 -5.22 16.31
C ALA A 153 1.41 -5.22 16.19
N GLN A 154 1.88 -5.48 14.97
CA GLN A 154 3.28 -5.36 14.62
C GLN A 154 3.36 -4.88 13.17
N ALA A 155 4.47 -4.22 12.86
CA ALA A 155 4.81 -3.95 11.49
C ALA A 155 6.32 -4.07 11.32
N CYS A 156 6.75 -4.53 10.16
CA CYS A 156 8.14 -4.78 9.88
C CYS A 156 8.47 -4.34 8.46
N LEU A 157 9.71 -3.90 8.29
CA LEU A 157 10.29 -3.38 7.07
C LEU A 157 11.45 -4.30 6.68
N ARG A 158 11.47 -4.71 5.42
CA ARG A 158 12.64 -5.35 4.81
C ARG A 158 13.41 -4.32 4.02
N ARG A 159 14.73 -4.46 4.04
CA ARG A 159 15.65 -3.59 3.31
C ARG A 159 16.60 -4.39 2.43
N ASP A 160 17.02 -3.80 1.33
CA ASP A 160 18.14 -4.30 0.53
C ASP A 160 19.50 -4.01 1.21
N ALA A 161 20.59 -4.47 0.59
CA ALA A 161 21.95 -4.26 1.08
C ALA A 161 22.34 -2.76 1.14
N GLN A 162 21.68 -1.92 0.35
CA GLN A 162 21.88 -0.47 0.31
C GLN A 162 21.02 0.26 1.37
N GLY A 163 20.15 -0.45 2.09
CA GLY A 163 19.28 0.11 3.11
C GLY A 163 17.94 0.63 2.64
N ARG A 164 17.58 0.45 1.38
CA ARG A 164 16.30 0.89 0.83
C ARG A 164 15.23 -0.11 1.24
N ILE A 165 14.04 0.40 1.56
CA ILE A 165 12.91 -0.45 1.91
C ILE A 165 12.44 -1.20 0.66
N THR A 166 12.31 -2.52 0.78
CA THR A 166 11.88 -3.43 -0.29
C THR A 166 10.55 -4.10 0.03
N ALA A 167 10.18 -4.19 1.32
CA ALA A 167 8.84 -4.64 1.72
C ALA A 167 8.39 -4.02 3.05
N PHE A 168 7.08 -3.90 3.20
CA PHE A 168 6.38 -3.63 4.45
C PHE A 168 5.37 -4.77 4.71
N HIS A 169 5.24 -5.19 5.97
CA HIS A 169 4.30 -6.26 6.33
C HIS A 169 3.87 -6.16 7.80
N GLY A 170 2.62 -6.58 8.07
CA GLY A 170 2.02 -6.59 9.41
C GLY A 170 2.44 -7.76 10.31
N GLU A 171 3.39 -8.59 9.87
CA GLU A 171 3.90 -9.72 10.65
C GLU A 171 5.39 -9.96 10.41
N CYS A 172 6.21 -10.13 11.45
CA CYS A 172 7.67 -10.28 11.27
C CYS A 172 8.06 -11.73 10.97
N ALA A 173 7.52 -12.29 9.88
CA ALA A 173 7.85 -13.61 9.36
C ALA A 173 8.78 -13.51 8.14
N GLU A 174 9.55 -14.57 7.86
CA GLU A 174 10.41 -14.64 6.67
C GLU A 174 9.59 -14.54 5.35
N THR A 175 8.41 -15.15 5.34
CA THR A 175 7.46 -15.12 4.22
C THR A 175 6.14 -14.49 4.68
N PRO A 176 5.98 -13.17 4.53
CA PRO A 176 4.77 -12.47 4.95
C PRO A 176 3.58 -12.80 4.04
N ARG A 177 2.38 -12.93 4.61
CA ARG A 177 1.16 -13.29 3.86
C ARG A 177 0.57 -12.14 3.05
N LEU A 178 0.63 -10.92 3.58
CA LEU A 178 -0.04 -9.73 3.02
C LEU A 178 0.92 -8.52 2.95
N PRO A 179 2.01 -8.63 2.16
CA PRO A 179 3.02 -7.58 2.08
C PRO A 179 2.63 -6.43 1.13
N VAL A 180 3.31 -5.30 1.30
CA VAL A 180 3.48 -4.27 0.27
C VAL A 180 4.93 -4.31 -0.17
N TYR A 181 5.20 -4.52 -1.45
CA TYR A 181 6.55 -4.54 -2.02
C TYR A 181 6.90 -3.23 -2.71
N TYR A 182 8.15 -2.82 -2.61
CA TYR A 182 8.71 -1.62 -3.23
C TYR A 182 9.80 -2.04 -4.21
N VAL A 183 9.47 -2.06 -5.50
CA VAL A 183 10.37 -2.49 -6.57
C VAL A 183 11.10 -1.27 -7.11
N ARG A 184 12.43 -1.39 -7.21
CA ARG A 184 13.31 -0.32 -7.65
C ARG A 184 14.20 -0.80 -8.77
N ASP A 185 14.59 0.14 -9.64
CA ASP A 185 15.60 -0.11 -10.66
C ASP A 185 17.02 -0.25 -10.04
N ALA A 186 18.00 -0.52 -10.89
CA ALA A 186 19.41 -0.66 -10.47
C ALA A 186 19.99 0.65 -9.88
N GLN A 187 19.45 1.81 -10.24
CA GLN A 187 19.85 3.12 -9.75
C GLN A 187 19.17 3.47 -8.42
N GLY A 188 18.12 2.73 -8.04
CA GLY A 188 17.32 2.91 -6.84
C GLY A 188 16.05 3.75 -7.02
N ALA A 189 15.72 4.15 -8.26
CA ALA A 189 14.46 4.83 -8.54
C ALA A 189 13.29 3.85 -8.31
N LEU A 190 12.20 4.37 -7.75
CA LEU A 190 11.01 3.56 -7.51
C LEU A 190 10.28 3.32 -8.83
N GLU A 191 10.11 2.06 -9.21
CA GLU A 191 9.39 1.69 -10.44
C GLU A 191 7.98 1.22 -10.14
N ARG A 192 7.80 0.40 -9.09
CA ARG A 192 6.51 -0.18 -8.73
C ARG A 192 6.32 -0.27 -7.23
N ILE A 193 5.09 -0.08 -6.81
CA ILE A 193 4.61 -0.58 -5.51
C ILE A 193 3.57 -1.65 -5.78
N ILE A 194 3.75 -2.83 -5.19
CA ILE A 194 2.85 -3.97 -5.30
C ILE A 194 2.17 -4.17 -3.95
N ASP A 195 0.90 -3.84 -3.87
CA ASP A 195 0.08 -3.99 -2.67
C ASP A 195 -0.70 -5.31 -2.70
N LEU A 196 -0.35 -6.23 -1.80
CA LEU A 196 -1.00 -7.52 -1.64
C LEU A 196 -1.82 -7.60 -0.34
N ARG A 197 -2.16 -6.47 0.30
CA ARG A 197 -2.93 -6.46 1.55
C ARG A 197 -4.32 -7.05 1.42
N ALA A 198 -4.92 -6.97 0.23
CA ALA A 198 -6.19 -7.62 -0.12
C ALA A 198 -6.03 -9.07 -0.63
N GLY A 199 -4.81 -9.62 -0.57
CA GLY A 199 -4.45 -10.92 -1.16
C GLY A 199 -4.22 -10.86 -2.67
N ALA A 200 -3.80 -11.98 -3.26
CA ALA A 200 -3.42 -12.04 -4.68
C ALA A 200 -4.59 -11.70 -5.64
N LEU A 201 -5.83 -12.04 -5.26
CA LEU A 201 -7.02 -11.78 -6.07
C LEU A 201 -7.45 -10.31 -6.07
N GLY A 202 -7.00 -9.54 -5.07
CA GLY A 202 -7.28 -8.11 -4.92
C GLY A 202 -6.03 -7.23 -5.05
N ALA A 203 -4.95 -7.76 -5.62
CA ALA A 203 -3.67 -7.09 -5.70
C ALA A 203 -3.75 -5.80 -6.52
N VAL A 204 -3.02 -4.77 -6.08
CA VAL A 204 -2.93 -3.47 -6.74
C VAL A 204 -1.46 -3.14 -7.02
N VAL A 205 -1.16 -2.69 -8.24
CA VAL A 205 0.20 -2.27 -8.63
C VAL A 205 0.18 -0.80 -9.03
N HIS A 206 0.94 0.02 -8.33
CA HIS A 206 1.23 1.39 -8.73
C HIS A 206 2.52 1.40 -9.53
N ARG A 207 2.47 1.75 -10.82
CA ARG A 207 3.64 1.96 -11.66
C ARG A 207 4.05 3.43 -11.63
N TYR A 208 5.33 3.69 -11.44
CA TYR A 208 5.92 5.02 -11.38
C TYR A 208 6.67 5.33 -12.67
N GLY A 209 6.60 6.58 -13.11
CA GLY A 209 7.37 7.10 -14.23
C GLY A 209 8.76 7.55 -13.79
N ALA A 210 9.60 7.92 -14.77
CA ALA A 210 10.95 8.44 -14.51
C ALA A 210 10.96 9.77 -13.73
N ASP A 211 9.84 10.49 -13.69
CA ASP A 211 9.63 11.70 -12.89
C ASP A 211 9.25 11.41 -11.43
N GLY A 212 9.15 10.13 -11.04
CA GLY A 212 8.76 9.69 -9.71
C GLY A 212 7.26 9.81 -9.41
N LYS A 213 6.42 10.12 -10.41
CA LYS A 213 4.96 10.16 -10.26
C LYS A 213 4.33 8.83 -10.67
N VAL A 214 3.13 8.56 -10.14
CA VAL A 214 2.35 7.40 -10.57
C VAL A 214 1.94 7.57 -12.03
N ALA A 215 2.48 6.73 -12.90
CA ALA A 215 2.19 6.70 -14.33
C ALA A 215 0.96 5.84 -14.65
N ALA A 216 0.70 4.79 -13.86
CA ALA A 216 -0.47 3.94 -14.00
C ALA A 216 -0.75 3.20 -12.69
N VAL A 217 -2.02 2.85 -12.45
CA VAL A 217 -2.41 1.92 -11.40
C VAL A 217 -3.08 0.72 -12.06
N TYR A 218 -2.74 -0.49 -11.64
CA TYR A 218 -3.35 -1.73 -12.12
C TYR A 218 -4.02 -2.45 -10.95
N ARG A 219 -5.17 -3.09 -11.19
CA ARG A 219 -5.90 -3.83 -10.16
C ARG A 219 -6.34 -5.19 -10.69
N ALA A 220 -6.12 -6.23 -9.90
CA ALA A 220 -6.74 -7.54 -10.11
C ALA A 220 -8.16 -7.57 -9.54
N ARG A 221 -9.05 -8.28 -10.23
CA ARG A 221 -10.36 -8.70 -9.73
C ARG A 221 -10.58 -10.16 -10.10
N PRO A 222 -11.35 -10.92 -9.32
CA PRO A 222 -11.82 -12.23 -9.75
C PRO A 222 -12.60 -12.11 -11.07
N ASP A 223 -12.35 -13.02 -12.01
CA ASP A 223 -13.14 -13.13 -13.22
C ASP A 223 -14.55 -13.63 -12.84
N ALA A 224 -15.58 -12.87 -13.23
CA ALA A 224 -16.97 -13.21 -12.92
C ALA A 224 -17.41 -14.54 -13.56
N SER A 225 -16.81 -14.91 -14.69
CA SER A 225 -17.07 -16.17 -15.39
C SER A 225 -16.22 -17.33 -14.89
N GLN A 226 -15.07 -17.04 -14.28
CA GLN A 226 -14.11 -18.02 -13.79
C GLN A 226 -13.51 -17.57 -12.44
N PRO A 227 -14.15 -17.86 -11.29
CA PRO A 227 -13.80 -17.28 -9.99
C PRO A 227 -12.34 -17.52 -9.54
N ASP A 228 -11.70 -18.57 -10.04
CA ASP A 228 -10.29 -18.91 -9.76
C ASP A 228 -9.28 -18.15 -10.63
N HIS A 229 -9.75 -17.42 -11.63
CA HIS A 229 -8.93 -16.58 -12.50
C HIS A 229 -9.04 -15.11 -12.09
N VAL A 230 -7.96 -14.37 -12.32
CA VAL A 230 -7.94 -12.92 -12.12
C VAL A 230 -7.89 -12.21 -13.46
N THR A 231 -8.68 -11.15 -13.56
CA THR A 231 -8.60 -10.20 -14.66
C THR A 231 -8.00 -8.91 -14.12
N ALA A 232 -6.74 -8.66 -14.49
CA ALA A 232 -6.05 -7.43 -14.15
C ALA A 232 -6.24 -6.39 -15.24
N HIS A 233 -6.42 -5.12 -14.87
CA HIS A 233 -6.59 -4.02 -15.81
C HIS A 233 -6.03 -2.72 -15.22
N ALA A 234 -5.71 -1.76 -16.08
CA ALA A 234 -5.38 -0.41 -15.63
C ALA A 234 -6.62 0.25 -15.01
N VAL A 235 -6.46 0.91 -13.87
CA VAL A 235 -7.52 1.67 -13.21
C VAL A 235 -7.66 3.00 -13.95
N PRO A 236 -8.85 3.33 -14.47
CA PRO A 236 -9.07 4.60 -15.13
C PRO A 236 -8.99 5.77 -14.13
N PRO A 237 -8.62 6.98 -14.57
CA PRO A 237 -8.57 8.16 -13.71
C PRO A 237 -9.92 8.55 -13.08
N ASN A 238 -11.03 8.25 -13.77
CA ASN A 238 -12.40 8.46 -13.31
C ASN A 238 -13.04 7.11 -12.95
N ASP A 239 -13.57 7.00 -11.73
CA ASP A 239 -14.19 5.78 -11.18
C ASP A 239 -15.71 5.73 -11.36
N ASN A 240 -16.33 6.77 -11.93
CA ASN A 240 -17.78 6.85 -12.10
C ASN A 240 -18.29 6.04 -13.30
N ASP A 241 -17.43 5.73 -14.27
CA ASP A 241 -17.82 4.97 -15.45
C ASP A 241 -17.83 3.46 -15.20
N ARG A 242 -18.81 2.77 -15.81
CA ARG A 242 -18.89 1.31 -15.76
C ARG A 242 -17.78 0.70 -16.60
N VAL A 243 -16.77 0.17 -15.93
CA VAL A 243 -15.65 -0.52 -16.59
C VAL A 243 -16.12 -1.82 -17.23
N LEU A 244 -15.77 -2.01 -18.50
CA LEU A 244 -15.88 -3.29 -19.21
C LEU A 244 -14.47 -3.81 -19.49
N VAL A 245 -14.04 -4.84 -18.77
CA VAL A 245 -12.71 -5.41 -18.97
C VAL A 245 -12.76 -6.43 -20.11
N VAL A 246 -11.92 -6.23 -21.12
CA VAL A 246 -11.90 -7.02 -22.36
C VAL A 246 -10.56 -7.74 -22.49
N ALA A 247 -10.58 -9.03 -22.80
CA ALA A 247 -9.36 -9.81 -23.00
C ALA A 247 -8.50 -9.25 -24.16
N PRO A 248 -7.15 -9.39 -24.15
CA PRO A 248 -6.25 -8.74 -25.11
C PRO A 248 -6.51 -9.04 -26.59
N ASP A 249 -7.10 -10.20 -26.88
CA ASP A 249 -7.33 -10.72 -28.24
C ASP A 249 -8.83 -10.85 -28.55
N ALA A 250 -9.69 -10.16 -27.80
CA ALA A 250 -11.14 -10.25 -27.92
C ALA A 250 -11.81 -8.89 -28.12
N GLY A 251 -12.96 -8.88 -28.80
CA GLY A 251 -13.85 -7.72 -28.79
C GLY A 251 -14.62 -7.58 -27.47
N PRO A 252 -15.22 -6.41 -27.20
CA PRO A 252 -16.17 -6.26 -26.11
C PRO A 252 -17.34 -7.24 -26.32
N ALA A 253 -17.56 -8.12 -25.35
CA ALA A 253 -18.69 -9.03 -25.32
C ALA A 253 -19.67 -8.53 -24.26
N LEU A 254 -20.73 -7.83 -24.70
CA LEU A 254 -21.75 -7.28 -23.84
C LEU A 254 -23.12 -7.76 -24.30
N ASP A 255 -23.88 -8.36 -23.39
CA ASP A 255 -25.24 -8.78 -23.65
C ASP A 255 -26.20 -7.64 -23.26
N THR A 256 -26.96 -7.16 -24.23
CA THR A 256 -28.00 -6.15 -24.00
C THR A 256 -29.39 -6.78 -23.89
N GLU A 257 -29.51 -8.09 -24.17
CA GLU A 257 -30.77 -8.84 -24.30
C GLU A 257 -31.72 -8.32 -25.41
N ILE A 258 -31.33 -7.29 -26.15
CA ILE A 258 -32.17 -6.65 -27.19
C ILE A 258 -31.50 -6.83 -28.57
N PRO A 259 -32.11 -7.60 -29.48
CA PRO A 259 -31.61 -7.78 -30.85
C PRO A 259 -31.69 -6.50 -31.68
N ASP A 260 -30.77 -6.35 -32.64
CA ASP A 260 -30.77 -5.27 -33.63
C ASP A 260 -30.69 -3.84 -33.03
N GLU A 261 -30.13 -3.67 -31.83
CA GLU A 261 -29.88 -2.35 -31.23
C GLU A 261 -28.58 -1.74 -31.77
N PRO A 262 -28.58 -0.45 -32.19
CA PRO A 262 -27.36 0.22 -32.61
C PRO A 262 -26.41 0.41 -31.43
N TRP A 263 -25.14 0.11 -31.64
CA TRP A 263 -24.07 0.42 -30.71
C TRP A 263 -22.96 1.21 -31.40
N GLN A 264 -22.24 2.02 -30.64
CA GLN A 264 -21.13 2.82 -31.14
C GLN A 264 -19.95 2.79 -30.17
N LEU A 265 -18.77 2.59 -30.71
CA LEU A 265 -17.50 2.81 -30.03
C LEU A 265 -17.00 4.20 -30.42
N VAL A 266 -16.87 5.10 -29.44
CA VAL A 266 -16.50 6.49 -29.70
C VAL A 266 -15.29 6.88 -28.88
N ARG A 267 -14.46 7.75 -29.45
CA ARG A 267 -13.42 8.48 -28.71
C ARG A 267 -13.94 9.87 -28.37
N VAL A 268 -13.73 10.30 -27.13
CA VAL A 268 -14.07 11.65 -26.67
C VAL A 268 -12.83 12.51 -26.39
N PRO A 269 -12.93 13.84 -26.47
CA PRO A 269 -11.87 14.77 -26.06
C PRO A 269 -11.50 14.63 -24.57
N ALA A 270 -10.23 14.85 -24.21
CA ALA A 270 -9.75 14.61 -22.84
C ALA A 270 -10.42 15.53 -21.81
N ASP A 271 -10.60 16.79 -22.19
CA ASP A 271 -11.26 17.86 -21.45
C ASP A 271 -12.74 17.59 -21.15
N THR A 272 -13.38 16.65 -21.88
CA THR A 272 -14.79 16.27 -21.64
C THR A 272 -14.96 15.14 -20.61
N VAL A 273 -13.85 14.50 -20.20
CA VAL A 273 -13.83 13.39 -19.23
C VAL A 273 -13.34 13.86 -17.85
N GLU A 274 -12.68 15.02 -17.78
CA GLU A 274 -12.21 15.63 -16.55
C GLU A 274 -13.35 16.37 -15.82
N GLY A 275 -13.62 16.00 -14.56
CA GLY A 275 -14.62 16.66 -13.72
C GLY A 275 -16.04 16.15 -13.94
N ASP A 276 -16.97 17.04 -14.28
CA ASP A 276 -18.34 16.67 -14.60
C ASP A 276 -18.38 16.01 -15.97
N ALA A 277 -18.53 14.68 -16.01
CA ALA A 277 -18.49 13.90 -17.24
C ALA A 277 -19.72 14.12 -18.16
N LEU A 278 -20.67 15.00 -17.81
CA LEU A 278 -21.83 15.31 -18.64
C LEU A 278 -21.49 15.70 -20.10
N PRO A 279 -20.46 16.52 -20.41
CA PRO A 279 -20.11 16.88 -21.79
C PRO A 279 -19.72 15.67 -22.65
N SER A 280 -19.17 14.60 -22.05
CA SER A 280 -18.81 13.40 -22.80
C SER A 280 -20.02 12.61 -23.31
N TRP A 281 -21.25 12.92 -22.86
CA TRP A 281 -22.50 12.37 -23.39
C TRP A 281 -23.05 13.11 -24.62
N ASP A 282 -22.52 14.29 -24.95
CA ASP A 282 -22.93 15.05 -26.14
C ASP A 282 -22.44 14.35 -27.41
N PRO A 283 -23.32 13.87 -28.30
CA PRO A 283 -22.91 13.25 -29.56
C PRO A 283 -22.06 14.16 -30.46
N ALA A 284 -22.16 15.49 -30.31
CA ALA A 284 -21.40 16.45 -31.11
C ALA A 284 -19.88 16.40 -30.84
N VAL A 285 -19.46 15.91 -29.67
CA VAL A 285 -18.04 15.78 -29.33
C VAL A 285 -17.48 14.38 -29.63
N HIS A 286 -18.31 13.45 -30.11
CA HIS A 286 -17.90 12.07 -30.34
C HIS A 286 -17.15 11.93 -31.67
N THR A 287 -15.97 11.29 -31.63
CA THR A 287 -15.37 10.69 -32.82
C THR A 287 -15.75 9.23 -32.87
N VAL A 288 -16.63 8.84 -33.79
CA VAL A 288 -17.01 7.43 -33.97
C VAL A 288 -15.82 6.66 -34.52
N LEU A 289 -15.38 5.64 -33.79
CA LEU A 289 -14.31 4.73 -34.19
C LEU A 289 -14.87 3.50 -34.88
N MET A 290 -15.95 2.94 -34.32
CA MET A 290 -16.64 1.75 -34.80
C MET A 290 -18.12 1.85 -34.46
N GLN A 291 -18.96 1.17 -35.22
CA GLN A 291 -20.39 1.08 -34.93
C GLN A 291 -20.97 -0.18 -35.56
N GLY A 292 -22.10 -0.63 -35.04
CA GLY A 292 -22.80 -1.79 -35.55
C GLY A 292 -24.16 -1.96 -34.91
N ARG A 293 -24.72 -3.16 -35.04
CA ARG A 293 -25.97 -3.56 -34.41
C ARG A 293 -25.74 -4.83 -33.61
N THR A 294 -26.49 -5.04 -32.53
CA THR A 294 -26.43 -6.28 -31.76
C THR A 294 -26.93 -7.46 -32.59
N ASP A 295 -26.41 -8.65 -32.31
CA ASP A 295 -26.82 -9.86 -33.01
C ASP A 295 -28.24 -10.32 -32.64
N ALA A 296 -28.69 -11.44 -33.19
CA ALA A 296 -30.02 -12.01 -32.90
C ALA A 296 -30.24 -12.38 -31.42
N THR A 297 -29.16 -12.46 -30.63
CA THR A 297 -29.20 -12.72 -29.18
C THR A 297 -29.02 -11.44 -28.35
N GLY A 298 -28.90 -10.28 -28.99
CA GLY A 298 -28.70 -9.00 -28.31
C GLY A 298 -27.26 -8.72 -27.88
N LYS A 299 -26.28 -9.44 -28.45
CA LYS A 299 -24.87 -9.27 -28.09
C LYS A 299 -24.18 -8.24 -28.97
N VAL A 300 -23.42 -7.35 -28.32
CA VAL A 300 -22.40 -6.55 -28.96
C VAL A 300 -21.19 -7.45 -29.22
N ALA A 301 -20.72 -7.47 -30.46
CA ALA A 301 -19.51 -8.16 -30.86
C ALA A 301 -18.83 -7.39 -31.99
N LEU A 302 -17.49 -7.40 -31.98
CA LEU A 302 -16.69 -6.92 -33.10
C LEU A 302 -16.34 -8.08 -34.02
N ALA A 303 -16.24 -7.81 -35.32
CA ALA A 303 -15.64 -8.76 -36.25
C ALA A 303 -14.15 -8.95 -35.91
N ALA A 304 -13.59 -10.13 -36.18
CA ALA A 304 -12.23 -10.49 -35.78
C ALA A 304 -11.18 -9.50 -36.31
N GLU A 305 -11.38 -8.98 -37.53
CA GLU A 305 -10.54 -7.97 -38.17
C GLU A 305 -10.59 -6.59 -37.50
N GLN A 306 -11.63 -6.30 -36.71
CA GLN A 306 -11.78 -5.02 -36.00
C GLN A 306 -11.11 -5.04 -34.62
N VAL A 307 -10.89 -6.22 -34.03
CA VAL A 307 -10.31 -6.38 -32.69
C VAL A 307 -8.94 -5.69 -32.56
N PRO A 308 -7.99 -5.81 -33.50
CA PRO A 308 -6.71 -5.11 -33.40
C PRO A 308 -6.86 -3.58 -33.36
N ALA A 309 -7.74 -3.03 -34.19
CA ALA A 309 -8.00 -1.58 -34.24
C ALA A 309 -8.68 -1.08 -32.95
N PHE A 310 -9.53 -1.91 -32.34
CA PHE A 310 -10.19 -1.61 -31.06
C PHE A 310 -9.16 -1.48 -29.95
N HIS A 311 -8.30 -2.48 -29.77
CA HIS A 311 -7.25 -2.41 -28.75
C HIS A 311 -6.23 -1.31 -29.03
N GLN A 312 -5.95 -1.00 -30.30
CA GLN A 312 -5.09 0.13 -30.64
C GLN A 312 -5.70 1.46 -30.18
N ALA A 313 -7.00 1.68 -30.39
CA ALA A 313 -7.68 2.89 -29.92
C ALA A 313 -7.65 3.04 -28.38
N LEU A 314 -7.79 1.92 -27.65
CA LEU A 314 -7.68 1.92 -26.18
C LEU A 314 -6.26 2.30 -25.72
N ARG A 315 -5.22 1.85 -26.43
CA ARG A 315 -3.82 2.19 -26.12
C ARG A 315 -3.49 3.64 -26.46
N ASP A 316 -3.96 4.13 -27.60
CA ASP A 316 -3.65 5.49 -28.07
C ASP A 316 -4.33 6.56 -27.21
N THR A 317 -5.52 6.26 -26.68
CA THR A 317 -6.28 7.19 -25.83
C THR A 317 -6.89 6.51 -24.61
N PRO A 318 -6.06 6.14 -23.60
CA PRO A 318 -6.53 5.46 -22.39
C PRO A 318 -7.62 6.27 -21.67
N GLY A 319 -8.69 5.62 -21.25
CA GLY A 319 -9.78 6.26 -20.51
C GLY A 319 -10.71 7.15 -21.34
N ARG A 320 -10.54 7.20 -22.67
CA ARG A 320 -11.28 8.13 -23.56
C ARG A 320 -12.09 7.45 -24.65
N VAL A 321 -12.10 6.12 -24.68
CA VAL A 321 -12.87 5.33 -25.62
C VAL A 321 -14.04 4.70 -24.88
N PHE A 322 -15.26 4.97 -25.33
CA PHE A 322 -16.48 4.52 -24.69
C PHE A 322 -17.31 3.68 -25.66
N LEU A 323 -17.92 2.62 -25.13
CA LEU A 323 -18.93 1.83 -25.83
C LEU A 323 -20.31 2.33 -25.40
N TYR A 324 -21.02 2.99 -26.31
CA TYR A 324 -22.42 3.37 -26.15
C TYR A 324 -23.31 2.27 -26.70
N ILE A 325 -24.17 1.73 -25.86
CA ILE A 325 -25.23 0.79 -26.26
C ILE A 325 -26.60 1.47 -26.35
N SER A 326 -26.73 2.66 -25.79
CA SER A 326 -27.89 3.53 -25.92
C SER A 326 -27.51 4.97 -25.55
N PRO A 327 -28.39 5.96 -25.78
CA PRO A 327 -28.15 7.34 -25.34
C PRO A 327 -28.00 7.51 -23.82
N MET A 328 -28.35 6.49 -23.01
CA MET A 328 -28.33 6.55 -21.54
C MET A 328 -27.37 5.54 -20.90
N ALA A 329 -26.72 4.68 -21.69
CA ALA A 329 -25.86 3.62 -21.17
C ALA A 329 -24.57 3.53 -21.97
N ARG A 330 -23.45 3.65 -21.24
CA ARG A 330 -22.11 3.49 -21.78
C ARG A 330 -21.24 2.65 -20.86
N TYR A 331 -20.20 2.09 -21.45
CA TYR A 331 -19.14 1.38 -20.76
C TYR A 331 -17.79 1.95 -21.15
N LEU A 332 -16.85 1.91 -20.21
CA LEU A 332 -15.45 2.21 -20.45
C LEU A 332 -14.70 0.89 -20.71
N PRO A 333 -14.50 0.48 -21.98
CA PRO A 333 -13.70 -0.68 -22.31
C PRO A 333 -12.24 -0.48 -21.89
N LEU A 334 -11.69 -1.47 -21.18
CA LEU A 334 -10.28 -1.53 -20.79
C LEU A 334 -9.69 -2.86 -21.22
N THR A 335 -8.48 -2.84 -21.77
CA THR A 335 -7.77 -4.07 -22.10
C THR A 335 -7.26 -4.72 -20.82
N ALA A 336 -7.62 -5.99 -20.62
CA ALA A 336 -7.05 -6.81 -19.56
C ALA A 336 -5.56 -7.02 -19.79
N LEU A 337 -4.78 -7.13 -18.73
CA LEU A 337 -3.43 -7.64 -18.82
C LEU A 337 -3.51 -9.15 -19.05
N GLY A 338 -2.72 -9.66 -19.98
CA GLY A 338 -2.55 -11.10 -20.13
C GLY A 338 -2.00 -11.72 -18.83
N PRO A 339 -2.29 -12.99 -18.54
CA PRO A 339 -1.90 -13.63 -17.28
C PRO A 339 -0.39 -13.61 -17.02
N ASP A 340 0.43 -13.78 -18.06
CA ASP A 340 1.89 -13.72 -17.93
C ASP A 340 2.39 -12.29 -17.68
N VAL A 341 1.76 -11.28 -18.30
CA VAL A 341 2.06 -9.87 -18.03
C VAL A 341 1.68 -9.51 -16.60
N TRP A 342 0.52 -9.96 -16.12
CA TRP A 342 0.12 -9.73 -14.73
C TRP A 342 1.06 -10.40 -13.72
N ARG A 343 1.49 -11.63 -14.02
CA ARG A 343 2.48 -12.36 -13.19
C ARG A 343 3.82 -11.61 -13.15
N ALA A 344 4.30 -11.11 -14.28
CA ALA A 344 5.52 -10.30 -14.33
C ALA A 344 5.37 -8.97 -13.59
N CYS A 345 4.21 -8.32 -13.72
CA CYS A 345 3.89 -7.04 -13.08
C CYS A 345 3.86 -7.14 -11.55
N THR A 346 3.34 -8.25 -11.01
CA THR A 346 3.21 -8.52 -9.57
C THR A 346 4.38 -9.28 -8.95
N ASP A 347 5.41 -9.64 -9.73
CA ASP A 347 6.64 -10.23 -9.22
C ASP A 347 7.56 -9.15 -8.61
N PRO A 348 7.81 -9.15 -7.29
CA PRO A 348 8.70 -8.19 -6.65
C PRO A 348 10.18 -8.37 -7.01
N GLY A 349 10.57 -9.53 -7.54
CA GLY A 349 11.94 -9.81 -8.00
C GLY A 349 12.20 -9.33 -9.43
N ASN A 350 11.16 -9.14 -10.22
CA ASN A 350 11.27 -8.57 -11.56
C ASN A 350 11.49 -7.06 -11.44
N THR A 351 12.57 -6.53 -12.01
CA THR A 351 12.93 -5.09 -12.00
C THR A 351 12.88 -4.47 -13.40
N ASP A 352 12.21 -5.13 -14.35
CA ASP A 352 11.98 -4.56 -15.67
C ASP A 352 10.91 -3.45 -15.58
N PRO A 353 11.18 -2.22 -16.04
CA PRO A 353 10.19 -1.14 -16.07
C PRO A 353 8.98 -1.45 -16.96
N ARG A 354 9.10 -2.43 -17.88
CA ARG A 354 8.04 -2.89 -18.78
C ARG A 354 7.30 -4.12 -18.28
N ALA A 355 7.53 -4.55 -17.02
CA ALA A 355 6.91 -5.76 -16.47
C ALA A 355 5.37 -5.76 -16.53
N CYS A 356 4.72 -4.59 -16.58
CA CYS A 356 3.27 -4.46 -16.67
C CYS A 356 2.74 -4.19 -18.09
N GLY A 357 3.59 -4.24 -19.12
CA GLY A 357 3.25 -3.87 -20.50
C GLY A 357 3.75 -2.48 -20.89
#